data_AF-A0A7S0Q2M6-F1
#
_entry.id   AF-A0A7S0Q2M6-F1
#
_cell.length_a   1.000
_cell.length_b   1.000
_cell.length_c   1.000
_cell.angle_alpha   90.00
_cell.angle_beta   90.00
_cell.angle_gamma   90.00
#
_symmetry.space_group_name_H-M   'P 1'
#
loop_
_entity.id
_entity.type
_entity.pdbx_description
1 polymer ?
#
loop_
_entity_poly.entity_id
_entity_poly.type
_entity_poly.pdbx_seq_one_letter_code
_entity_poly.pdbx_strand_id
1 'polypeptide(L)'
;RWRVASSQWRQLLFFDQLVQQLGGEPGSAFDGFSEGEVRFRPTYKFDVGTNVYDSSEKRRPPAWTDRVLFTGQCVCNILYDACVHAIASDHKPVKALFELVKQHDHPAVAVDT
;
A
#
# COMPACT_ATOMS: atom_id res chain seq x y z
N ARG A 1 -23.84 8.87 3.08
CA ARG A 1 -23.38 7.46 2.92
C ARG A 1 -22.14 7.49 2.05
N TRP A 2 -20.99 6.98 2.50
CA TRP A 2 -19.75 7.04 1.70
C TRP A 2 -19.97 6.35 0.35
N ARG A 3 -19.59 7.01 -0.75
CA ARG A 3 -19.65 6.45 -2.10
C ARG A 3 -18.49 5.48 -2.33
N VAL A 4 -18.34 4.47 -1.46
CA VAL A 4 -17.40 3.34 -1.65
C VAL A 4 -18.10 2.17 -2.36
N ALA A 5 -19.16 2.47 -3.12
CA ALA A 5 -19.81 1.49 -3.96
C ALA A 5 -18.97 1.27 -5.23
N SER A 6 -18.78 -0.01 -5.57
CA SER A 6 -18.40 -0.54 -6.88
C SER A 6 -17.44 0.33 -7.72
N SER A 7 -16.15 0.25 -7.39
CA SER A 7 -15.02 0.73 -8.22
C SER A 7 -14.72 2.24 -8.27
N GLN A 8 -15.57 3.11 -7.70
CA GLN A 8 -15.25 4.55 -7.61
C GLN A 8 -14.12 4.86 -6.62
N TRP A 9 -13.85 3.96 -5.68
CA TRP A 9 -12.79 4.14 -4.69
C TRP A 9 -11.41 4.32 -5.33
N ARG A 10 -11.16 3.77 -6.53
CA ARG A 10 -9.88 3.98 -7.22
C ARG A 10 -9.61 5.45 -7.51
N GLN A 11 -10.67 6.25 -7.73
CA GLN A 11 -10.53 7.69 -7.93
C GLN A 11 -10.11 8.41 -6.65
N LEU A 12 -10.39 7.84 -5.47
CA LEU A 12 -9.97 8.41 -4.19
C LEU A 12 -8.46 8.25 -3.98
N LEU A 13 -7.81 7.24 -4.60
CA LEU A 13 -6.36 7.08 -4.51
C LEU A 13 -5.59 8.26 -5.12
N PHE A 14 -6.15 8.97 -6.11
CA PHE A 14 -5.53 10.19 -6.64
C PHE A 14 -5.39 11.30 -5.57
N PHE A 15 -6.24 11.26 -4.54
CA PHE A 15 -6.24 12.20 -3.42
C PHE A 15 -5.62 11.58 -2.15
N ASP A 16 -5.08 10.37 -2.23
CA ASP A 16 -4.41 9.72 -1.11
C ASP A 16 -3.11 10.45 -0.78
N GLN A 17 -2.95 10.85 0.48
CA GLN A 17 -1.82 11.66 0.92
C GLN A 17 -0.48 10.93 0.74
N LEU A 18 -0.44 9.61 0.97
CA LEU A 18 0.80 8.84 0.79
C LEU A 18 1.17 8.74 -0.70
N VAL A 19 0.19 8.47 -1.57
CA VAL A 19 0.42 8.45 -3.03
C VAL A 19 1.01 9.79 -3.51
N GLN A 20 0.49 10.91 -3.01
CA GLN A 20 1.02 12.24 -3.35
C GLN A 20 2.45 12.46 -2.84
N GLN A 21 2.80 11.94 -1.66
CA GLN A 21 4.15 12.03 -1.12
C GLN A 21 5.16 11.15 -1.90
N LEU A 22 4.74 9.96 -2.35
CA LEU A 22 5.57 9.05 -3.16
C LEU A 22 5.85 9.59 -4.56
N GLY A 23 4.90 10.30 -5.16
CA GLY A 23 5.08 10.98 -6.46
C GLY A 23 5.63 12.41 -6.35
N GLY A 24 6.01 12.85 -5.15
CA GLY A 24 6.44 14.22 -4.87
C GLY A 24 7.89 14.51 -5.26
N GLU A 25 8.32 15.75 -5.00
CA GLU A 25 9.68 16.22 -5.27
C GLU A 25 10.75 15.48 -4.45
N PRO A 26 12.00 15.44 -4.92
CA PRO A 26 13.14 14.91 -4.15
C PRO A 26 13.19 15.49 -2.73
N GLY A 27 13.48 14.64 -1.74
CA GLY A 27 13.46 15.01 -0.33
C GLY A 27 12.08 14.95 0.36
N SER A 28 11.06 14.39 -0.30
CA SER A 28 9.81 14.02 0.38
C SER A 28 10.06 12.92 1.44
N ALA A 29 9.09 12.71 2.33
CA ALA A 29 9.22 11.75 3.43
C ALA A 29 9.49 10.29 2.99
N PHE A 30 9.18 9.96 1.72
CA PHE A 30 9.31 8.62 1.16
C PHE A 30 10.14 8.59 -0.13
N ASP A 31 11.06 9.54 -0.29
CA ASP A 31 11.97 9.56 -1.43
C ASP A 31 12.75 8.23 -1.55
N GLY A 32 12.86 7.70 -2.76
CA GLY A 32 13.48 6.39 -3.05
C GLY A 32 12.66 5.15 -2.66
N PHE A 33 11.46 5.30 -2.08
CA PHE A 33 10.55 4.18 -1.85
C PHE A 33 9.60 3.96 -3.03
N SER A 34 9.11 2.73 -3.13
CA SER A 34 8.09 2.28 -4.07
C SER A 34 6.97 1.58 -3.30
N GLU A 35 5.79 1.58 -3.89
CA GLU A 35 4.62 0.86 -3.38
C GLU A 35 4.05 -0.04 -4.48
N GLY A 36 3.53 -1.21 -4.10
CA GLY A 36 2.78 -2.07 -5.03
C GLY A 36 1.48 -1.40 -5.48
N GLU A 37 0.92 -1.83 -6.60
CA GLU A 37 -0.35 -1.28 -7.08
C GLU A 37 -1.50 -1.59 -6.10
N VAL A 38 -2.11 -0.55 -5.53
CA VAL A 38 -3.24 -0.70 -4.60
C VAL A 38 -4.51 -1.08 -5.37
N ARG A 39 -4.83 -2.38 -5.38
CA ARG A 39 -6.03 -2.94 -6.04
C ARG A 39 -7.18 -3.27 -5.08
N PHE A 40 -7.04 -2.92 -3.81
CA PHE A 40 -8.03 -3.17 -2.75
C PHE A 40 -8.66 -1.87 -2.20
N ARG A 41 -9.86 -2.01 -1.59
CA ARG A 41 -10.62 -0.89 -1.00
C ARG A 41 -9.93 -0.33 0.25
N PRO A 42 -10.28 0.90 0.70
CA PRO A 42 -9.75 1.46 1.95
C PRO A 42 -9.88 0.49 3.13
N THR A 43 -8.81 0.35 3.91
CA THR A 43 -8.67 -0.61 5.01
C THR A 43 -9.15 -0.06 6.35
N TYR A 44 -9.44 1.24 6.42
CA TYR A 44 -9.93 1.95 7.59
C TYR A 44 -11.07 2.90 7.21
N LYS A 45 -12.02 3.27 8.08
CA LYS A 45 -12.36 2.65 9.37
C LYS A 45 -13.64 1.83 9.23
N PHE A 46 -13.69 0.67 9.87
CA PHE A 46 -14.88 -0.19 9.91
C PHE A 46 -15.57 -0.18 11.28
N ASP A 47 -16.83 -0.62 11.31
CA ASP A 47 -17.47 -1.04 12.55
C ASP A 47 -16.99 -2.46 12.88
N VAL A 48 -16.44 -2.65 14.08
CA VAL A 48 -15.85 -3.92 14.53
C VAL A 48 -16.88 -5.05 14.41
N GLY A 49 -16.44 -6.21 13.91
CA GLY A 49 -17.31 -7.36 13.63
C GLY A 49 -18.04 -7.28 12.29
N THR A 50 -17.79 -6.25 11.47
CA THR A 50 -18.49 -6.06 10.20
C THR A 50 -17.57 -5.65 9.03
N ASN A 51 -18.15 -5.57 7.84
CA ASN A 51 -17.56 -4.94 6.65
C ASN A 51 -18.25 -3.62 6.29
N VAL A 52 -18.91 -3.00 7.26
CA VAL A 52 -19.52 -1.68 7.13
C VAL A 52 -18.50 -0.62 7.57
N TYR A 53 -18.30 0.39 6.72
CA TYR A 53 -17.45 1.54 7.07
C TYR A 53 -18.12 2.37 8.18
N ASP A 54 -17.28 2.95 9.04
CA ASP A 54 -17.61 3.65 10.29
C ASP A 54 -18.98 4.35 10.30
N SER A 55 -19.93 3.73 11.02
CA SER A 55 -21.27 4.27 11.21
C SER A 55 -21.40 5.14 12.46
N SER A 56 -20.31 5.32 13.22
CA SER A 56 -20.28 6.19 14.40
C SER A 56 -20.62 7.65 14.05
N GLU A 57 -20.92 8.46 15.05
CA GLU A 57 -21.20 9.90 14.85
C GLU A 57 -20.06 10.65 14.16
N LYS A 58 -18.82 10.23 14.40
CA LYS A 58 -17.62 10.84 13.80
C LYS A 58 -17.54 10.61 12.30
N ARG A 59 -18.13 9.51 11.79
CA ARG A 59 -18.15 9.13 10.37
C ARG A 59 -16.80 9.37 9.72
N ARG A 60 -15.76 8.66 10.14
CA ARG A 60 -14.43 8.85 9.56
C ARG A 60 -14.46 8.49 8.06
N PRO A 61 -13.86 9.31 7.19
CA PRO A 61 -13.73 8.97 5.78
C PRO A 61 -12.95 7.65 5.61
N PRO A 62 -13.37 6.77 4.69
CA PRO A 62 -12.59 5.59 4.34
C PRO A 62 -11.19 5.98 3.84
N ALA A 63 -10.14 5.35 4.39
CA ALA A 63 -8.74 5.64 4.09
C ALA A 63 -7.87 4.37 4.01
N TRP A 64 -6.75 4.47 3.28
CA TRP A 64 -5.71 3.44 3.22
C TRP A 64 -4.60 3.75 4.22
N THR A 65 -4.87 3.50 5.49
CA THR A 65 -3.92 3.75 6.59
C THR A 65 -2.87 2.66 6.74
N ASP A 66 -3.12 1.48 6.17
CA ASP A 66 -2.29 0.29 6.32
C ASP A 66 -1.57 0.01 4.99
N ARG A 67 -0.24 0.22 4.95
CA ARG A 67 0.55 0.29 3.71
C ARG A 67 1.86 -0.47 3.83
N VAL A 68 2.34 -1.05 2.72
CA VAL A 68 3.65 -1.71 2.64
C VAL A 68 4.47 -1.07 1.53
N LEU A 69 5.51 -0.34 1.91
CA LEU A 69 6.47 0.25 0.99
C LEU A 69 7.74 -0.58 0.95
N PHE A 70 8.48 -0.48 -0.16
CA PHE A 70 9.76 -1.15 -0.35
C PHE A 70 10.75 -0.23 -1.06
N THR A 71 12.04 -0.51 -0.93
CA THR A 71 13.12 0.18 -1.64
C THR A 71 14.23 -0.82 -1.95
N GLY A 72 15.17 -0.43 -2.80
CA GLY A 72 16.28 -1.27 -3.24
C GLY A 72 16.10 -1.79 -4.66
N GLN A 73 17.22 -2.17 -5.26
CA GLN A 73 17.26 -2.77 -6.58
C GLN A 73 16.79 -4.24 -6.48
N CYS A 74 16.22 -4.76 -7.56
CA CYS A 74 15.85 -6.17 -7.68
C CYS A 74 14.71 -6.67 -6.76
N VAL A 75 13.82 -5.78 -6.31
CA VAL A 75 12.59 -6.14 -5.58
C VAL A 75 11.41 -6.18 -6.56
N CYS A 76 10.74 -7.33 -6.68
CA CYS A 76 9.52 -7.47 -7.46
C CYS A 76 8.33 -7.72 -6.53
N ASN A 77 7.31 -6.86 -6.57
CA ASN A 77 6.07 -7.09 -5.83
C ASN A 77 5.18 -8.08 -6.59
N ILE A 78 4.95 -9.27 -6.02
CA ILE A 78 4.15 -10.34 -6.61
C ILE A 78 2.67 -10.24 -6.19
N LEU A 79 2.43 -9.83 -4.95
CA LEU A 79 1.09 -9.66 -4.39
C LEU A 79 1.06 -8.42 -3.50
N TYR A 80 -0.03 -7.65 -3.59
CA TYR A 80 -0.36 -6.62 -2.62
C TYR A 80 -1.88 -6.55 -2.46
N ASP A 81 -2.39 -6.92 -1.29
CA ASP A 81 -3.83 -7.12 -1.09
C ASP A 81 -4.25 -6.92 0.37
N ALA A 82 -5.55 -6.64 0.58
CA ALA A 82 -6.16 -6.56 1.89
C ALA A 82 -6.97 -7.82 2.23
N CYS A 83 -6.88 -8.25 3.48
CA CYS A 83 -7.65 -9.36 4.02
C CYS A 83 -9.07 -8.91 4.41
N VAL A 84 -9.92 -8.64 3.41
CA VAL A 84 -11.26 -8.05 3.59
C VAL A 84 -12.24 -8.88 4.43
N HIS A 85 -12.00 -10.19 4.58
CA HIS A 85 -12.83 -11.05 5.41
C HIS A 85 -12.49 -11.00 6.90
N ALA A 86 -11.35 -10.40 7.28
CA ALA A 86 -11.00 -10.20 8.68
C ALA A 86 -11.87 -9.07 9.28
N ILE A 87 -12.59 -9.39 10.35
CA ILE A 87 -13.56 -8.47 10.98
C ILE A 87 -13.27 -8.19 12.47
N ALA A 88 -12.17 -8.73 13.01
CA ALA A 88 -11.84 -8.62 14.42
C ALA A 88 -11.40 -7.20 14.85
N SER A 89 -11.07 -6.33 13.89
CA SER A 89 -10.61 -4.95 14.10
C SER A 89 -11.40 -3.99 13.21
N ASP A 90 -11.32 -2.69 13.51
CA ASP A 90 -11.78 -1.60 12.65
C ASP A 90 -10.82 -1.31 11.49
N HIS A 91 -9.67 -2.01 11.44
CA HIS A 91 -8.78 -2.09 10.29
C HIS A 91 -8.84 -3.46 9.59
N LYS A 92 -8.58 -3.48 8.29
CA LYS A 92 -8.37 -4.72 7.51
C LYS A 92 -6.86 -4.96 7.35
N PRO A 93 -6.32 -6.13 7.75
CA PRO A 93 -4.91 -6.44 7.56
C PRO A 93 -4.50 -6.35 6.09
N VAL A 94 -3.29 -5.87 5.83
CA VAL A 94 -2.69 -5.78 4.50
C VAL A 94 -1.51 -6.74 4.41
N LYS A 95 -1.38 -7.40 3.25
CA LYS A 95 -0.30 -8.35 2.96
C LYS A 95 0.40 -7.98 1.66
N ALA A 96 1.70 -8.18 1.63
CA ALA A 96 2.51 -8.07 0.42
C ALA A 96 3.45 -9.26 0.30
N LEU A 97 3.63 -9.76 -0.92
CA LEU A 97 4.61 -10.80 -1.25
C LEU A 97 5.62 -10.21 -2.24
N PHE A 98 6.90 -10.45 -1.97
CA PHE A 98 7.99 -9.96 -2.82
C PHE A 98 8.87 -11.13 -3.26
N GLU A 99 9.32 -11.05 -4.50
CA GLU A 99 10.45 -11.82 -5.00
C GLU A 99 11.68 -10.92 -5.03
N LEU A 100 12.80 -11.42 -4.51
CA LEU A 100 14.07 -10.71 -4.48
C LEU A 100 15.02 -11.39 -5.47
N VAL A 101 15.44 -10.67 -6.50
CA VAL A 101 16.45 -11.18 -7.44
C VAL A 101 17.82 -10.87 -6.88
N LYS A 102 18.66 -11.89 -6.71
CA LYS A 102 20.05 -11.69 -6.31
C LYS A 102 20.75 -10.93 -7.43
N GLN A 103 21.40 -9.82 -7.12
CA GLN A 103 22.31 -9.19 -8.06
C GLN A 103 23.47 -10.17 -8.32
N HIS A 104 23.68 -10.54 -9.59
CA HIS A 104 24.85 -11.32 -9.94
C HIS A 104 26.09 -10.47 -9.62
N ASP A 105 26.98 -11.00 -8.79
CA ASP A 105 28.29 -10.39 -8.58
C ASP A 105 28.97 -10.27 -9.96
N HIS A 106 29.38 -9.06 -10.33
CA HIS A 106 30.32 -8.91 -11.44
C HIS A 106 31.56 -9.76 -11.09
N PRO A 107 32.07 -10.63 -11.98
CA PRO A 107 33.35 -11.27 -11.74
C PRO A 107 34.37 -10.15 -11.54
N ALA A 108 35.10 -10.21 -10.43
CA ALA A 108 36.19 -9.28 -10.15
C ALA A 108 37.05 -9.18 -11.42
N VAL A 109 37.11 -7.99 -12.00
CA VAL A 109 38.04 -7.73 -13.11
C VAL A 109 39.43 -7.99 -12.53
N ALA A 110 40.04 -9.11 -12.91
CA ALA A 110 41.42 -9.39 -12.57
C ALA A 110 42.24 -8.27 -13.19
N VAL A 111 42.78 -7.40 -12.33
CA VAL A 111 43.77 -6.41 -12.72
C VAL A 111 45.05 -7.20 -12.93
N ASP A 112 45.42 -7.42 -14.20
CA ASP A 112 46.65 -8.11 -14.57
C ASP A 112 47.84 -7.25 -14.10
N THR A 113 48.66 -7.81 -13.21
CA THR A 113 49.89 -7.19 -12.68
C THR A 113 51.10 -7.56 -13.51
#